data_AF-A0A7Y5W4P8-F1
#
_entry.id   AF-A0A7Y5W4P8-F1
#
_cell.length_a   1.000
_cell.length_b   1.000
_cell.length_c   1.000
_cell.angle_alpha   90.00
_cell.angle_beta   90.00
_cell.angle_gamma   90.00
#
_symmetry.space_group_name_H-M   'P 1'
#
loop_
_entity.id
_entity.type
_entity.pdbx_description
1 polymer ?
#
loop_
_entity_poly.entity_id
_entity_poly.type
_entity_poly.pdbx_seq_one_letter_code
_entity_poly.pdbx_strand_id
1 'polypeptide(L)'
;MTAQETIDLDLYLRDLSALVARGFRLPRDDSPTVELSRRFLVNTWETCRDGLLAKTKRIRVWPDSPIWPQAFRFEVDCPFKAKAGLDASVELRPGPVRGTVFYRHDLYANLRVPSVGVALDPSLDYFHPNFSVRYNLICLGELPRGPFPLDCLLENHLYPILTYQNRRPSHPANFEAAQYFALDPEAMVGLEPVEPLY
;
A
#
# COMPACT_ATOMS: atom_id res chain seq x y z
N MET A 1 0.10 22.77 6.09
CA MET A 1 0.83 22.15 4.97
C MET A 1 1.23 23.24 4.00
N THR A 2 2.49 23.31 3.60
CA THR A 2 3.01 24.33 2.68
C THR A 2 2.84 23.88 1.23
N ALA A 3 2.89 24.81 0.28
CA ALA A 3 2.85 24.47 -1.15
C ALA A 3 3.99 23.51 -1.55
N GLN A 4 5.13 23.56 -0.86
CA GLN A 4 6.26 22.68 -1.08
C GLN A 4 5.96 21.22 -0.70
N GLU A 5 5.33 20.98 0.45
CA GLU A 5 4.95 19.63 0.91
C GLU A 5 3.95 18.95 -0.05
N THR A 6 3.04 19.72 -0.64
CA THR A 6 2.11 19.20 -1.66
C THR A 6 2.84 18.77 -2.93
N ILE A 7 3.84 19.56 -3.36
CA ILE A 7 4.66 19.26 -4.54
C ILE A 7 5.49 18.00 -4.30
N ASP A 8 6.06 17.85 -3.10
CA ASP A 8 6.88 16.68 -2.74
C ASP A 8 6.04 15.39 -2.71
N LEU A 9 4.79 15.45 -2.22
CA LEU A 9 3.87 14.30 -2.24
C LEU A 9 3.42 13.91 -3.65
N ASP A 10 3.07 14.87 -4.51
CA ASP A 10 2.65 14.58 -5.89
C ASP A 10 3.82 14.00 -6.71
N LEU A 11 5.04 14.51 -6.51
CA LEU A 11 6.26 13.94 -7.09
C LEU A 11 6.50 12.51 -6.62
N TYR A 12 6.38 12.25 -5.32
CA TYR A 12 6.52 10.90 -4.76
C TYR A 12 5.49 9.92 -5.32
N LEU A 13 4.21 10.31 -5.38
CA LEU A 13 3.14 9.47 -5.93
C LEU A 13 3.31 9.24 -7.44
N ARG A 14 3.82 10.24 -8.16
CA ARG A 14 4.16 10.09 -9.59
C ARG A 14 5.31 9.10 -9.80
N ASP A 15 6.35 9.13 -8.97
CA ASP A 15 7.45 8.17 -9.04
C ASP A 15 6.98 6.75 -8.70
N LEU A 16 6.10 6.61 -7.71
CA LEU A 16 5.42 5.34 -7.42
C LEU A 16 4.53 4.86 -8.56
N SER A 17 3.80 5.77 -9.21
CA SER A 17 2.97 5.43 -10.37
C SER A 17 3.83 4.93 -11.52
N ALA A 18 5.01 5.54 -11.75
CA ALA A 18 5.97 5.06 -12.72
C ALA A 18 6.52 3.67 -12.36
N LEU A 19 6.75 3.38 -11.07
CA LEU A 19 7.13 2.03 -10.61
C LEU A 19 6.05 1.00 -10.98
N VAL A 20 4.79 1.28 -10.66
CA VAL A 20 3.66 0.37 -10.95
C VAL A 20 3.44 0.21 -12.46
N ALA A 21 3.48 1.30 -13.23
CA ALA A 21 3.24 1.30 -14.67
C ALA A 21 4.35 0.60 -15.48
N ARG A 22 5.61 0.65 -15.02
CA ARG A 22 6.75 0.03 -15.71
C ARG A 22 6.72 -1.50 -15.71
N GLY A 23 5.81 -2.12 -14.95
CA GLY A 23 5.47 -3.55 -15.04
C GLY A 23 6.68 -4.46 -15.22
N PHE A 24 7.33 -4.84 -14.13
CA PHE A 24 8.18 -6.04 -13.98
C PHE A 24 9.20 -6.38 -15.07
N ARG A 25 9.70 -5.42 -15.85
CA ARG A 25 10.81 -5.71 -16.76
C ARG A 25 12.13 -5.45 -16.07
N LEU A 26 12.60 -6.49 -15.38
CA LEU A 26 14.01 -6.66 -15.09
C LEU A 26 14.80 -6.58 -16.41
N PRO A 27 15.89 -5.81 -16.47
CA PRO A 27 16.97 -6.15 -17.39
C PRO A 27 17.39 -7.60 -17.06
N ARG A 28 17.65 -8.42 -18.09
CA ARG A 28 18.21 -9.79 -17.93
C ARG A 28 19.67 -9.75 -17.47
N ASP A 29 20.01 -8.82 -16.59
CA ASP A 29 21.37 -8.54 -16.18
C ASP A 29 21.63 -9.25 -14.86
N ASP A 30 22.58 -10.19 -14.88
CA ASP A 30 22.98 -11.01 -13.72
C ASP A 30 23.91 -10.23 -12.76
N SER A 31 23.70 -8.92 -12.65
CA SER A 31 24.50 -8.07 -11.77
C SER A 31 24.34 -8.49 -10.30
N PRO A 32 25.38 -8.31 -9.45
CA PRO A 32 25.30 -8.63 -8.02
C PRO A 32 24.14 -7.94 -7.31
N THR A 33 23.79 -6.73 -7.74
CA THR A 33 22.69 -5.93 -7.19
C THR A 33 21.33 -6.55 -7.51
N VAL A 34 21.14 -7.04 -8.74
CA VAL A 34 19.90 -7.72 -9.16
C VAL A 34 19.74 -9.05 -8.41
N GLU A 35 20.82 -9.81 -8.27
CA GLU A 35 20.79 -11.07 -7.52
C GLU A 35 20.50 -10.83 -6.02
N LEU A 36 21.06 -9.78 -5.43
CA LEU A 36 20.74 -9.39 -4.04
C LEU A 36 19.26 -8.99 -3.89
N SER A 37 18.72 -8.22 -4.83
CA SER A 37 17.29 -7.86 -4.87
C SER A 37 16.41 -9.10 -5.01
N ARG A 38 16.77 -10.05 -5.89
CA ARG A 38 16.05 -11.32 -6.02
C ARG A 38 16.03 -12.10 -4.71
N ARG A 39 17.19 -12.27 -4.06
CA ARG A 39 17.28 -12.99 -2.78
C ARG A 39 16.44 -12.32 -1.69
N PHE A 40 16.47 -10.99 -1.63
CA PHE A 40 15.62 -10.24 -0.71
C PHE A 40 14.13 -10.55 -0.94
N LEU A 41 13.66 -10.52 -2.19
CA LEU A 41 12.25 -10.75 -2.53
C LEU A 41 11.79 -12.18 -2.24
N VAL A 42 12.65 -13.17 -2.50
CA VAL A 42 12.38 -14.57 -2.14
C VAL A 42 12.31 -14.71 -0.62
N ASN A 43 13.31 -14.21 0.10
CA ASN A 43 13.36 -14.33 1.56
C ASN A 43 12.20 -13.61 2.25
N THR A 44 11.82 -12.41 1.79
CA THR A 44 10.70 -11.68 2.40
C THR A 44 9.36 -12.37 2.14
N TRP A 45 9.21 -13.04 1.00
CA TRP A 45 8.05 -13.89 0.73
C TRP A 45 8.00 -15.08 1.67
N GLU A 46 9.12 -15.80 1.84
CA GLU A 46 9.21 -16.94 2.76
C GLU A 46 8.86 -16.53 4.20
N THR A 47 9.44 -15.43 4.69
CA THR A 47 9.11 -14.87 6.01
C THR A 47 7.63 -14.50 6.11
N CYS A 48 7.05 -13.86 5.08
CA CYS A 48 5.63 -13.50 5.06
C CYS A 48 4.71 -14.73 5.06
N ARG A 49 5.05 -15.76 4.27
CA ARG A 49 4.30 -17.02 4.14
C ARG A 49 4.33 -17.85 5.42
N ASP A 50 5.47 -17.88 6.11
CA ASP A 50 5.68 -18.74 7.27
C ASP A 50 5.58 -18.01 8.62
N GLY A 51 5.50 -16.67 8.59
CA GLY A 51 5.53 -15.78 9.75
C GLY A 51 4.16 -15.43 10.35
N LEU A 52 4.06 -14.24 10.95
CA LEU A 52 2.90 -13.82 11.76
C LEU A 52 1.59 -13.75 10.97
N LEU A 53 1.64 -13.34 9.70
CA LEU A 53 0.45 -13.22 8.85
C LEU A 53 -0.22 -14.58 8.58
N ALA A 54 0.56 -15.66 8.52
CA ALA A 54 0.02 -17.02 8.40
C ALA A 54 -0.71 -17.48 9.67
N LYS A 55 -0.33 -16.94 10.83
CA LYS A 55 -0.94 -17.26 12.13
C LYS A 55 -2.24 -16.51 12.37
N THR A 56 -2.28 -15.22 12.02
CA THR A 56 -3.48 -14.38 12.25
C THR A 56 -4.55 -14.57 11.18
N LYS A 57 -4.16 -14.96 9.96
CA LYS A 57 -5.04 -15.11 8.78
C LYS A 57 -5.86 -13.86 8.43
N ARG A 58 -5.53 -12.69 9.01
CA ARG A 58 -6.23 -11.42 8.78
C ARG A 58 -5.83 -10.77 7.46
N ILE A 59 -4.66 -11.11 6.94
CA ILE A 59 -4.16 -10.68 5.63
C ILE A 59 -3.76 -11.93 4.86
N ARG A 60 -4.33 -12.10 3.68
CA ARG A 60 -3.95 -13.16 2.73
C ARG A 60 -3.06 -12.56 1.66
N VAL A 61 -1.98 -13.26 1.31
CA VAL A 61 -0.94 -12.75 0.41
C VAL A 61 -0.55 -13.84 -0.59
N TRP A 62 -0.42 -13.45 -1.86
CA TRP A 62 -0.01 -14.34 -2.93
C TRP A 62 1.03 -13.66 -3.83
N PRO A 63 2.18 -14.27 -4.07
CA PRO A 63 3.13 -13.75 -5.03
C PRO A 63 2.60 -13.90 -6.46
N ASP A 64 3.10 -13.07 -7.37
CA ASP A 64 2.96 -13.26 -8.80
C ASP A 64 3.71 -14.51 -9.30
N SER A 65 4.83 -14.86 -8.65
CA SER A 65 5.60 -16.07 -8.91
C SER A 65 6.11 -16.70 -7.60
N PRO A 66 5.89 -18.00 -7.36
CA PRO A 66 6.37 -18.67 -6.16
C PRO A 66 7.89 -18.86 -6.13
N ILE A 67 8.53 -18.85 -7.31
CA ILE A 67 9.98 -19.02 -7.42
C ILE A 67 10.64 -17.66 -7.27
N TRP A 68 10.21 -16.66 -8.03
CA TRP A 68 10.79 -15.31 -8.05
C TRP A 68 9.71 -14.24 -7.96
N PRO A 69 9.22 -13.95 -6.76
CA PRO A 69 8.17 -12.98 -6.57
C PRO A 69 8.68 -11.56 -6.82
N GLN A 70 7.89 -10.75 -7.50
CA GLN A 70 8.16 -9.31 -7.71
C GLN A 70 6.95 -8.45 -7.32
N ALA A 71 5.77 -9.04 -7.39
CA ALA A 71 4.55 -8.47 -6.86
C ALA A 71 3.89 -9.41 -5.87
N PHE A 72 3.16 -8.83 -4.94
CA PHE A 72 2.40 -9.55 -3.94
C PHE A 72 0.98 -9.03 -3.94
N ARG A 73 0.06 -9.85 -4.45
CA ARG A 73 -1.37 -9.62 -4.28
C ARG A 73 -1.72 -9.83 -2.83
N PHE A 74 -2.59 -9.00 -2.29
CA PHE A 74 -3.09 -9.15 -0.94
C PHE A 74 -4.60 -8.98 -0.85
N GLU A 75 -5.19 -9.56 0.19
CA GLU A 75 -6.59 -9.43 0.55
C GLU A 75 -6.70 -9.27 2.08
N VAL A 76 -7.44 -8.25 2.52
CA VAL A 76 -7.75 -7.98 3.92
C VAL A 76 -9.26 -8.04 4.10
N ASP A 77 -9.72 -8.94 4.97
CA ASP A 77 -11.14 -9.10 5.28
C ASP A 77 -11.58 -8.02 6.28
N CYS A 78 -11.86 -6.83 5.76
CA CYS A 78 -12.39 -5.72 6.54
C CYS A 78 -13.42 -4.91 5.74
N PRO A 79 -14.42 -4.32 6.41
CA PRO A 79 -15.27 -3.33 5.78
C PRO A 79 -14.47 -2.07 5.44
N PHE A 80 -14.94 -1.31 4.45
CA PHE A 80 -14.26 -0.09 4.00
C PHE A 80 -15.26 0.96 3.51
N LYS A 81 -14.82 2.22 3.40
CA LYS A 81 -15.61 3.28 2.79
C LYS A 81 -15.31 3.38 1.30
N ALA A 82 -16.36 3.46 0.50
CA ALA A 82 -16.29 3.61 -0.95
C ALA A 82 -16.98 4.90 -1.39
N LYS A 83 -16.48 5.50 -2.48
CA LYS A 83 -17.09 6.67 -3.10
C LYS A 83 -16.85 6.64 -4.62
N ALA A 84 -17.88 6.27 -5.37
CA ALA A 84 -17.81 6.01 -6.81
C ALA A 84 -17.55 7.24 -7.70
N GLY A 85 -17.61 8.46 -7.15
CA GLY A 85 -17.43 9.69 -7.91
C GLY A 85 -17.47 10.94 -7.05
N LEU A 86 -17.30 12.11 -7.68
CA LEU A 86 -17.21 13.39 -6.97
C LEU A 86 -18.49 13.73 -6.19
N ASP A 87 -19.67 13.48 -6.77
CA ASP A 87 -20.95 13.83 -6.15
C ASP A 87 -21.64 12.65 -5.45
N ALA A 88 -21.00 11.48 -5.45
CA ALA A 88 -21.55 10.28 -4.84
C ALA A 88 -21.47 10.32 -3.31
N SER A 89 -22.44 9.72 -2.63
CA SER A 89 -22.37 9.52 -1.19
C SER A 89 -21.27 8.51 -0.84
N VAL A 90 -20.69 8.69 0.35
CA VAL A 90 -19.74 7.73 0.91
C VAL A 90 -20.51 6.57 1.52
N GLU A 91 -20.20 5.35 1.09
CA GLU A 91 -20.92 4.14 1.51
C GLU A 91 -19.98 3.17 2.25
N LEU A 92 -20.53 2.43 3.22
CA LEU A 92 -19.81 1.32 3.85
C LEU A 92 -20.01 0.04 3.02
N ARG A 93 -18.91 -0.62 2.67
CA ARG A 93 -18.88 -1.89 1.93
C ARG A 93 -18.30 -3.00 2.81
N PRO A 94 -18.78 -4.26 2.70
CA PRO A 94 -18.42 -5.35 3.61
C PRO A 94 -17.03 -5.98 3.38
N GLY A 95 -16.23 -5.48 2.44
CA GLY A 95 -14.95 -6.09 2.09
C GLY A 95 -15.07 -7.28 1.13
N PRO A 96 -13.95 -7.93 0.81
CA PRO A 96 -12.61 -7.62 1.30
C PRO A 96 -11.93 -6.49 0.51
N VAL A 97 -10.95 -5.84 1.13
CA VAL A 97 -10.06 -4.89 0.45
C VAL A 97 -8.94 -5.68 -0.22
N ARG A 98 -8.76 -5.45 -1.53
CA ARG A 98 -7.79 -6.14 -2.37
C ARG A 98 -6.81 -5.17 -2.99
N GLY A 99 -5.57 -5.62 -3.19
CA GLY A 99 -4.56 -4.82 -3.86
C GLY A 99 -3.32 -5.62 -4.25
N THR A 100 -2.31 -4.90 -4.74
CA THR A 100 -1.00 -5.47 -5.11
C THR A 100 0.11 -4.56 -4.60
N VAL A 101 1.08 -5.17 -3.92
CA VAL A 101 2.37 -4.58 -3.56
C VAL A 101 3.34 -4.82 -4.70
N PHE A 102 3.99 -3.77 -5.18
CA PHE A 102 4.98 -3.78 -6.25
C PHE A 102 6.33 -3.42 -5.67
N TYR A 103 7.31 -4.32 -5.81
CA TYR A 103 8.70 -3.98 -5.51
C TYR A 103 9.43 -3.54 -6.77
N ARG A 104 10.37 -2.61 -6.59
CA ARG A 104 11.34 -2.31 -7.63
C ARG A 104 12.33 -3.47 -7.75
N HIS A 105 12.81 -3.72 -8.95
CA HIS A 105 13.71 -4.85 -9.21
C HIS A 105 15.17 -4.62 -8.78
N ASP A 106 15.56 -3.35 -8.65
CA ASP A 106 16.90 -2.88 -8.30
C ASP A 106 16.88 -2.17 -6.93
N LEU A 107 16.31 -2.86 -5.92
CA LEU A 107 16.10 -2.34 -4.56
C LEU A 107 17.36 -1.70 -3.96
N TYR A 108 18.52 -2.24 -4.31
CA TYR A 108 19.83 -1.80 -3.81
C TYR A 108 20.58 -0.84 -4.75
N ALA A 109 20.09 -0.60 -5.97
CA ALA A 109 20.77 0.29 -6.93
C ALA A 109 20.49 1.77 -6.69
N ASN A 110 19.28 2.11 -6.21
CA ASN A 110 18.87 3.50 -6.00
C ASN A 110 18.05 3.68 -4.72
N LEU A 111 18.71 4.03 -3.62
CA LEU A 111 18.07 4.22 -2.31
C LEU A 111 17.30 5.55 -2.18
N ARG A 112 17.32 6.40 -3.21
CA ARG A 112 16.62 7.71 -3.21
C ARG A 112 15.22 7.65 -3.82
N VAL A 113 14.94 6.63 -4.61
CA VAL A 113 13.64 6.41 -5.26
C VAL A 113 12.85 5.38 -4.44
N PRO A 114 11.51 5.48 -4.38
CA PRO A 114 10.70 4.51 -3.66
C PRO A 114 10.98 3.07 -4.11
N SER A 115 11.11 2.17 -3.14
CA SER A 115 11.39 0.75 -3.36
C SER A 115 10.12 -0.10 -3.48
N VAL A 116 9.00 0.41 -2.97
CA VAL A 116 7.72 -0.27 -2.94
C VAL A 116 6.58 0.68 -3.30
N GLY A 117 5.61 0.20 -4.07
CA GLY A 117 4.35 0.89 -4.34
C GLY A 117 3.17 -0.05 -4.10
N VAL A 118 2.03 0.49 -3.68
CA VAL A 118 0.84 -0.31 -3.37
C VAL A 118 -0.34 0.28 -4.12
N ALA A 119 -0.92 -0.52 -5.01
CA ALA A 119 -2.16 -0.20 -5.68
C ALA A 119 -3.31 -1.04 -5.11
N LEU A 120 -4.51 -0.47 -5.06
CA LEU A 120 -5.72 -1.21 -4.75
C LEU A 120 -6.43 -1.66 -6.02
N ASP A 121 -7.33 -2.63 -5.89
CA ASP A 121 -8.26 -2.98 -6.96
C ASP A 121 -9.11 -1.74 -7.32
N PRO A 122 -9.04 -1.25 -8.57
CA PRO A 122 -9.76 -0.05 -8.99
C PRO A 122 -11.27 -0.14 -8.80
N SER A 123 -11.84 -1.36 -8.78
CA SER A 123 -13.28 -1.57 -8.61
C SER A 123 -13.80 -1.30 -7.20
N LEU A 124 -12.91 -1.07 -6.23
CA LEU A 124 -13.30 -0.82 -4.85
C LEU A 124 -13.81 0.59 -4.61
N ASP A 125 -13.51 1.55 -5.49
CA ASP A 125 -13.81 2.99 -5.27
C ASP A 125 -13.36 3.46 -3.88
N TYR A 126 -12.22 2.94 -3.41
CA TYR A 126 -11.78 3.05 -2.02
C TYR A 126 -11.61 4.51 -1.60
N PHE A 127 -12.20 4.88 -0.46
CA PHE A 127 -12.26 6.26 0.02
C PHE A 127 -11.52 6.40 1.35
N HIS A 128 -10.27 6.86 1.29
CA HIS A 128 -9.39 7.01 2.45
C HIS A 128 -8.42 8.19 2.28
N PRO A 129 -8.05 8.92 3.35
CA PRO A 129 -7.09 10.03 3.29
C PRO A 129 -5.74 9.67 2.64
N ASN A 130 -5.22 8.46 2.89
CA ASN A 130 -3.99 7.95 2.29
C ASN A 130 -4.13 7.42 0.85
N PHE A 131 -5.33 7.33 0.27
CA PHE A 131 -5.50 6.73 -1.06
C PHE A 131 -5.62 7.80 -2.15
N SER A 132 -4.69 7.81 -3.11
CA SER A 132 -4.75 8.70 -4.27
C SER A 132 -5.61 8.08 -5.37
N VAL A 133 -6.80 8.64 -5.60
CA VAL A 133 -7.69 8.25 -6.70
C VAL A 133 -7.01 8.48 -8.06
N ARG A 134 -6.27 9.59 -8.21
CA ARG A 134 -5.57 9.95 -9.45
C ARG A 134 -4.56 8.90 -9.91
N TYR A 135 -3.80 8.34 -8.96
CA TYR A 135 -2.75 7.37 -9.27
C TYR A 135 -3.16 5.92 -8.97
N ASN A 136 -4.30 5.70 -8.33
CA ASN A 136 -4.74 4.42 -7.77
C ASN A 136 -3.69 3.82 -6.81
N LEU A 137 -3.14 4.64 -5.91
CA LEU A 137 -2.05 4.26 -5.00
C LEU A 137 -2.34 4.60 -3.55
N ILE A 138 -1.83 3.77 -2.64
CA ILE A 138 -1.76 4.08 -1.21
C ILE A 138 -0.47 4.86 -0.92
N CYS A 139 -0.62 6.02 -0.29
CA CYS A 139 0.45 6.76 0.34
C CYS A 139 0.77 6.15 1.70
N LEU A 140 1.91 5.46 1.77
CA LEU A 140 2.36 4.73 2.96
C LEU A 140 3.04 5.63 4.02
N GLY A 141 3.23 6.92 3.69
CA GLY A 141 4.06 7.84 4.46
C GLY A 141 5.55 7.59 4.24
N GLU A 142 6.37 8.02 5.19
CA GLU A 142 7.81 7.81 5.13
C GLU A 142 8.16 6.34 5.43
N LEU A 143 8.83 5.69 4.48
CA LEU A 143 9.46 4.40 4.67
C LEU A 143 10.97 4.57 4.85
N PRO A 144 11.64 3.70 5.62
CA PRO A 144 13.09 3.62 5.64
C PRO A 144 13.69 3.54 4.24
N ARG A 145 14.85 4.17 4.07
CA ARG A 145 15.57 4.13 2.78
C ARG A 145 16.06 2.71 2.51
N GLY A 146 15.66 2.16 1.36
CA GLY A 146 16.11 0.86 0.86
C GLY A 146 15.03 -0.21 0.78
N PRO A 147 15.43 -1.50 0.71
CA PRO A 147 14.50 -2.63 0.74
C PRO A 147 13.71 -2.65 2.04
N PHE A 148 12.41 -2.90 1.94
CA PHE A 148 11.50 -2.91 3.09
C PHE A 148 10.74 -4.25 3.17
N PRO A 149 10.80 -4.98 4.29
CA PRO A 149 10.17 -6.31 4.40
C PRO A 149 8.65 -6.27 4.19
N LEU A 150 8.14 -7.28 3.47
CA LEU A 150 6.73 -7.39 3.09
C LEU A 150 5.80 -7.59 4.29
N ASP A 151 6.21 -8.43 5.24
CA ASP A 151 5.49 -8.64 6.50
C ASP A 151 5.37 -7.35 7.30
N CYS A 152 6.47 -6.63 7.52
CA CYS A 152 6.46 -5.33 8.18
C CYS A 152 5.61 -4.29 7.42
N LEU A 153 5.63 -4.31 6.08
CA LEU A 153 4.82 -3.40 5.26
C LEU A 153 3.33 -3.66 5.46
N LEU A 154 2.93 -4.92 5.36
CA LEU A 154 1.54 -5.33 5.49
C LEU A 154 1.03 -5.05 6.89
N GLU A 155 1.82 -5.38 7.92
CA GLU A 155 1.43 -5.28 9.32
C GLU A 155 1.44 -3.85 9.86
N ASN A 156 2.53 -3.10 9.65
CA ASN A 156 2.75 -1.83 10.34
C ASN A 156 2.30 -0.62 9.53
N HIS A 157 2.15 -0.76 8.21
CA HIS A 157 1.78 0.36 7.33
C HIS A 157 0.42 0.13 6.67
N LEU A 158 0.26 -0.97 5.93
CA LEU A 158 -0.96 -1.19 5.16
C LEU A 158 -2.16 -1.50 6.05
N TYR A 159 -2.05 -2.47 6.94
CA TYR A 159 -3.18 -2.89 7.76
C TYR A 159 -3.81 -1.73 8.55
N PRO A 160 -3.05 -0.89 9.28
CA PRO A 160 -3.61 0.26 9.98
C PRO A 160 -4.27 1.30 9.06
N ILE A 161 -3.79 1.45 7.82
CA ILE A 161 -4.41 2.32 6.81
C ILE A 161 -5.72 1.70 6.32
N LEU A 162 -5.70 0.41 5.95
CA LEU A 162 -6.87 -0.28 5.38
C LEU A 162 -8.01 -0.45 6.38
N THR A 163 -7.69 -0.54 7.67
CA THR A 163 -8.66 -0.63 8.77
C THR A 163 -8.92 0.72 9.45
N TYR A 164 -8.53 1.85 8.83
CA TYR A 164 -8.80 3.20 9.34
C TYR A 164 -8.33 3.47 10.79
N GLN A 165 -7.23 2.83 11.21
CA GLN A 165 -6.56 3.14 12.48
C GLN A 165 -5.75 4.44 12.36
N ASN A 166 -5.20 4.75 11.18
CA ASN A 166 -4.50 6.00 10.89
C ASN A 166 -5.41 7.04 10.22
N ARG A 167 -6.28 7.67 11.01
CA ARG A 167 -7.40 8.53 10.53
C ARG A 167 -6.97 9.91 10.06
N ARG A 168 -5.79 10.37 10.50
CA ARG A 168 -5.30 11.74 10.28
C ARG A 168 -3.84 11.67 9.83
N PRO A 169 -3.58 11.24 8.59
CA PRO A 169 -2.22 11.31 8.07
C PRO A 169 -1.76 12.76 8.06
N SER A 170 -0.49 12.99 8.40
CA SER A 170 0.15 14.30 8.31
C SER A 170 0.13 14.86 6.88
N HIS A 171 0.19 13.97 5.88
CA HIS A 171 0.20 14.30 4.46
C HIS A 171 -0.84 13.44 3.70
N PRO A 172 -2.13 13.84 3.68
CA PRO A 172 -3.16 13.07 2.99
C PRO A 172 -2.96 13.12 1.47
N ALA A 173 -3.12 11.97 0.80
CA ALA A 173 -3.16 11.86 -0.64
C ALA A 173 -4.55 12.19 -1.24
N ASN A 174 -5.59 12.15 -0.41
CA ASN A 174 -6.95 12.57 -0.74
C ASN A 174 -7.46 13.57 0.31
N PHE A 175 -7.46 14.85 -0.06
CA PHE A 175 -7.90 15.95 0.80
C PHE A 175 -9.38 15.90 1.11
N GLU A 176 -10.20 15.45 0.17
CA GLU A 176 -11.64 15.32 0.38
C GLU A 176 -11.92 14.28 1.47
N ALA A 177 -11.31 13.10 1.37
CA ALA A 177 -11.42 12.08 2.40
C ALA A 177 -10.89 12.59 3.74
N ALA A 178 -9.74 13.28 3.75
CA ALA A 178 -9.18 13.86 4.97
C ALA A 178 -10.13 14.85 5.65
N GLN A 179 -10.81 15.71 4.86
CA GLN A 179 -11.82 16.64 5.39
C GLN A 179 -13.06 15.90 5.89
N TYR A 180 -13.57 14.94 5.12
CA TYR A 180 -14.75 14.14 5.49
C TYR A 180 -14.56 13.46 6.86
N PHE A 181 -13.47 12.71 7.05
CA PHE A 181 -13.18 12.05 8.33
C PHE A 181 -12.79 13.00 9.47
N ALA A 182 -12.42 14.25 9.17
CA ALA A 182 -12.12 15.25 10.19
C ALA A 182 -13.38 15.96 10.71
N LEU A 183 -14.37 16.15 9.84
CA LEU A 183 -15.57 16.95 10.12
C LEU A 183 -16.77 16.12 10.60
N ASP A 184 -16.85 14.84 10.23
CA ASP A 184 -17.98 13.98 10.54
C ASP A 184 -17.59 12.87 11.55
N PRO A 185 -18.03 12.96 12.83
CA PRO A 185 -17.81 11.91 13.82
C PRO A 185 -18.46 10.57 13.45
N GLU A 186 -19.52 10.57 12.65
CA GLU A 186 -20.24 9.36 12.21
C GLU A 186 -19.59 8.70 10.98
N ALA A 187 -18.61 9.35 10.34
CA ALA A 187 -17.86 8.80 9.22
C ALA A 187 -17.18 7.44 9.55
N MET A 188 -16.98 7.16 10.84
CA MET A 188 -16.38 5.91 11.32
C MET A 188 -17.40 4.81 11.61
N VAL A 189 -18.70 5.08 11.49
CA VAL A 189 -19.75 4.09 11.76
C VAL A 189 -19.59 2.90 10.81
N GLY A 190 -19.55 1.71 11.42
CA GLY A 190 -19.36 0.41 10.75
C GLY A 190 -17.92 0.08 10.35
N LEU A 191 -16.95 0.93 10.72
CA LEU A 191 -15.53 0.59 10.73
C LEU A 191 -15.14 0.18 12.15
N GLU A 192 -15.39 -1.09 12.49
CA GLU A 192 -15.09 -1.62 13.82
C GLU A 192 -13.59 -1.47 14.12
N PRO A 193 -13.21 -1.04 15.34
CA PRO A 193 -11.81 -1.03 15.75
C PRO A 193 -11.26 -2.44 15.68
N VAL A 194 -10.35 -2.68 14.74
CA VAL A 194 -9.66 -3.96 14.65
C VAL A 194 -8.47 -3.92 15.60
N GLU A 195 -8.29 -4.97 16.41
CA GLU A 195 -7.10 -5.10 17.25
C GLU A 195 -5.84 -5.02 16.37
N PRO A 196 -4.75 -4.40 16.84
CA PRO A 196 -3.45 -4.53 16.20
C PRO A 196 -3.09 -6.02 16.02
N LEU A 197 -2.18 -6.32 15.09
CA LEU A 197 -1.75 -7.69 14.85
C LEU A 197 -0.84 -8.25 15.97
N TYR A 198 -0.49 -7.42 16.96
CA TYR A 198 0.36 -7.72 18.12
C TYR A 198 -0.21 -7.19 19.44
#